data_AF-A0A847NZ10-F1
#
_entry.id   AF-A0A847NZ10-F1
#
_cell.length_a   1.000
_cell.length_b   1.000
_cell.length_c   1.000
_cell.angle_alpha   90.00
_cell.angle_beta   90.00
_cell.angle_gamma   90.00
#
_symmetry.space_group_name_H-M   'P 1'
#
loop_
_entity.id
_entity.type
_entity.pdbx_description
1 polymer ?
#
loop_
_entity_poly.entity_id
_entity_poly.type
_entity_poly.pdbx_seq_one_letter_code
_entity_poly.pdbx_strand_id
1 'polypeptide(L)'
;MIITQLNWAYNGIALAKKHHIPSVLFVRSYEYFCWTYTQFDLCDRKCSECKFHPVNRTLRDKFRNMFDDADEIVCNSEFMRNVTKEFYGRDSKVVYPTINFKDYRTEDNTRTFIVMNQPEAHKGSSLFYDIARRMSAHRFMTVGRGEKESVKNCIFYGQTDPLLFFSHTKLLLVPSMCPEPFGRISVEAMLNGIPVIASECGGLPEVIGDAGILIKDYRNADEWVTQIRRITEDKDLYDHLSNLSRTRSEMFGSVIQMKKLHPIIDSVLEIRNDSSDRRILDFYNKQYGRVETFSFLMNHRRERLEGLCNMVRPEEFFLDIGCADGAHMEILHQRGIQGIGIDVSIPNIIRGIRNFPHLRFIHGFAEKIPFKDDLFHVAIMGDILEHLRDPRSVLKEVFRVAKAVAACVPIGSKTMEHIYPYPTIDTVENLFYGMDVSLAWYDSSGKRIEKDQVTISDSKPWVYLRAERTDMFNSQQTGNSP
;
A
#
# COMPACT_ATOMS: atom_id res chain seq x y z
N MET A 1 -2.90 -4.49 -10.70
CA MET A 1 -3.55 -3.16 -10.57
C MET A 1 -2.48 -2.11 -10.33
N ILE A 2 -2.61 -0.94 -10.95
CA ILE A 2 -1.74 0.23 -10.77
C ILE A 2 -2.50 1.26 -9.95
N ILE A 3 -1.97 1.63 -8.77
CA ILE A 3 -2.45 2.79 -8.02
C ILE A 3 -1.39 3.87 -8.17
N THR A 4 -1.77 5.03 -8.67
CA THR A 4 -0.81 6.10 -9.00
C THR A 4 -1.30 7.48 -8.59
N GLN A 5 -0.35 8.40 -8.42
CA GLN A 5 -0.56 9.79 -8.02
C GLN A 5 0.66 10.63 -8.39
N LEU A 6 0.48 11.95 -8.27
CA LEU A 6 1.47 12.99 -8.50
C LEU A 6 2.24 12.80 -9.84
N ASN A 7 3.55 13.02 -9.81
CA ASN A 7 4.45 12.96 -10.96
C ASN A 7 4.39 11.63 -11.76
N TRP A 8 3.96 10.53 -11.13
CA TRP A 8 3.86 9.22 -11.78
C TRP A 8 2.47 8.91 -12.33
N ALA A 9 1.49 9.79 -12.08
CA ALA A 9 0.11 9.56 -12.47
C ALA A 9 -0.05 9.37 -13.98
N TYR A 10 0.52 10.28 -14.77
CA TYR A 10 0.39 10.25 -16.23
C TYR A 10 0.97 8.95 -16.82
N ASN A 11 2.21 8.60 -16.47
CA ASN A 11 2.87 7.41 -16.97
C ASN A 11 2.21 6.12 -16.43
N GLY A 12 1.79 6.12 -15.17
CA GLY A 12 1.13 4.98 -14.53
C GLY A 12 -0.18 4.63 -15.22
N ILE A 13 -1.04 5.62 -15.47
CA ILE A 13 -2.31 5.41 -16.19
C ILE A 13 -2.07 5.01 -17.66
N ALA A 14 -1.13 5.66 -18.34
CA ALA A 14 -0.80 5.30 -19.72
C ALA A 14 -0.32 3.83 -19.85
N LEU A 15 0.52 3.38 -18.91
CA LEU A 15 0.99 1.98 -18.85
C LEU A 15 -0.17 1.03 -18.52
N ALA A 16 -1.03 1.41 -17.58
CA ALA A 16 -2.18 0.61 -17.19
C ALA A 16 -3.12 0.38 -18.37
N LYS A 17 -3.45 1.44 -19.12
CA LYS A 17 -4.25 1.34 -20.34
C LYS A 17 -3.57 0.46 -21.38
N LYS A 18 -2.29 0.70 -21.66
CA LYS A 18 -1.51 -0.06 -22.66
C LYS A 18 -1.47 -1.57 -22.38
N HIS A 19 -1.35 -1.96 -21.12
CA HIS A 19 -1.22 -3.35 -20.72
C HIS A 19 -2.51 -3.94 -20.14
N HIS A 20 -3.63 -3.25 -20.30
CA HIS A 20 -4.94 -3.63 -19.77
C HIS A 20 -4.97 -3.92 -18.25
N ILE A 21 -4.09 -3.28 -17.48
CA ILE A 21 -4.00 -3.42 -16.02
C ILE A 21 -5.04 -2.50 -15.36
N PRO A 22 -5.83 -2.97 -14.37
CA PRO A 22 -6.76 -2.10 -13.63
C PRO A 22 -6.03 -0.93 -12.96
N SER A 23 -6.62 0.25 -12.95
CA SER A 23 -5.97 1.48 -12.51
C SER A 23 -6.82 2.36 -11.59
N VAL A 24 -6.19 2.91 -10.55
CA VAL A 24 -6.80 3.91 -9.67
C VAL A 24 -5.90 5.15 -9.63
N LEU A 25 -6.47 6.29 -10.00
CA LEU A 25 -5.81 7.60 -9.98
C LEU A 25 -6.16 8.36 -8.69
N PHE A 26 -5.17 8.65 -7.85
CA PHE A 26 -5.37 9.54 -6.70
C PHE A 26 -5.07 11.00 -7.05
N VAL A 27 -6.04 11.88 -6.77
CA VAL A 27 -5.96 13.32 -7.00
C VAL A 27 -5.93 14.05 -5.66
N ARG A 28 -4.80 14.71 -5.36
CA ARG A 28 -4.54 15.26 -4.02
C ARG A 28 -4.02 16.70 -4.01
N SER A 29 -3.77 17.27 -5.18
CA SER A 29 -3.14 18.56 -5.38
C SER A 29 -3.67 19.22 -6.64
N TYR A 30 -3.38 20.51 -6.79
CA TYR A 30 -3.81 21.33 -7.90
C TYR A 30 -2.95 21.22 -9.16
N GLU A 31 -1.86 20.46 -9.11
CA GLU A 31 -0.81 20.45 -10.13
C GLU A 31 -1.29 20.04 -11.53
N TYR A 32 -2.42 19.32 -11.61
CA TYR A 32 -3.02 18.95 -12.89
C TYR A 32 -3.97 20.01 -13.45
N PHE A 33 -4.37 21.00 -12.66
CA PHE A 33 -5.45 21.92 -13.00
C PHE A 33 -4.94 23.30 -13.39
N CYS A 34 -3.92 23.74 -12.65
CA CYS A 34 -3.34 25.06 -12.75
C CYS A 34 -1.85 24.97 -12.44
N TRP A 35 -1.00 25.46 -13.33
CA TRP A 35 0.45 25.49 -13.11
C TRP A 35 0.84 26.49 -12.00
N THR A 36 0.09 27.58 -11.88
CA THR A 36 0.37 28.65 -10.92
C THR A 36 -0.29 28.43 -9.55
N TYR A 37 -0.60 27.18 -9.22
CA TYR A 37 -1.34 26.81 -8.02
C TYR A 37 -0.59 27.05 -6.70
N THR A 38 0.68 27.45 -6.75
CA THR A 38 1.47 27.86 -5.57
C THR A 38 1.62 29.37 -5.46
N GLN A 39 1.06 30.12 -6.41
CA GLN A 39 1.12 31.59 -6.50
C GLN A 39 -0.31 32.20 -6.45
N PHE A 40 -1.21 31.61 -5.66
CA PHE A 40 -2.64 31.95 -5.63
C PHE A 40 -2.97 33.31 -5.03
N ASP A 41 -2.01 34.03 -4.45
CA ASP A 41 -2.23 35.34 -3.81
C ASP A 41 -2.83 36.38 -4.79
N LEU A 42 -2.76 36.11 -6.10
CA LEU A 42 -3.26 36.94 -7.20
C LEU A 42 -4.42 36.33 -8.00
N CYS A 43 -4.97 35.18 -7.59
CA CYS A 43 -6.02 34.48 -8.33
C CYS A 43 -7.42 34.91 -7.89
N ASP A 44 -8.15 35.60 -8.77
CA ASP A 44 -9.55 36.00 -8.60
C ASP A 44 -10.55 34.92 -9.05
N ARG A 45 -10.04 33.72 -9.39
CA ARG A 45 -10.79 32.55 -9.91
C ARG A 45 -11.46 32.75 -11.27
N LYS A 46 -11.17 33.84 -11.99
CA LYS A 46 -11.61 34.01 -13.37
C LYS A 46 -10.63 33.36 -14.32
N CYS A 47 -10.69 32.03 -14.42
CA CYS A 47 -9.72 31.26 -15.20
C CYS A 47 -9.61 31.73 -16.66
N SER A 48 -10.71 32.16 -17.30
CA SER A 48 -10.73 32.69 -18.67
C SER A 48 -9.97 34.01 -18.84
N GLU A 49 -9.87 34.81 -17.78
CA GLU A 49 -9.20 36.12 -17.76
C GLU A 49 -7.76 36.01 -17.19
N CYS A 50 -7.35 34.82 -16.74
CA CYS A 50 -6.04 34.59 -16.16
C CYS A 50 -4.93 34.76 -17.22
N LYS A 51 -3.90 35.57 -16.91
CA LYS A 51 -2.73 35.76 -17.79
C LYS A 51 -2.00 34.46 -18.15
N PHE A 52 -2.12 33.42 -17.32
CA PHE A 52 -1.54 32.09 -17.55
C PHE A 52 -2.53 31.09 -18.16
N HIS A 53 -3.74 31.53 -18.54
CA HIS A 53 -4.78 30.67 -19.09
C HIS A 53 -4.31 29.82 -20.29
N PRO A 54 -3.53 30.34 -21.26
CA PRO A 54 -3.03 29.52 -22.36
C PRO A 54 -2.15 28.35 -21.89
N VAL A 55 -1.20 28.62 -20.99
CA VAL A 55 -0.29 27.60 -20.42
C VAL A 55 -1.07 26.58 -19.60
N ASN A 56 -1.99 27.05 -18.76
CA ASN A 56 -2.84 26.18 -17.96
C ASN A 56 -3.76 25.32 -18.84
N ARG A 57 -4.26 25.84 -19.97
CA ARG A 57 -5.04 25.08 -20.93
C ARG A 57 -4.21 23.97 -21.56
N THR A 58 -3.01 24.27 -22.05
CA THR A 58 -2.10 23.25 -22.60
C THR A 58 -1.75 22.17 -21.57
N LEU A 59 -1.51 22.57 -20.31
CA LEU A 59 -1.25 21.63 -19.22
C LEU A 59 -2.44 20.69 -19.00
N ARG A 60 -3.66 21.23 -18.95
CA ARG A 60 -4.88 20.42 -18.81
C ARG A 60 -5.10 19.49 -19.99
N ASP A 61 -4.90 19.96 -21.21
CA ASP A 61 -5.05 19.12 -22.40
C ASP A 61 -4.02 17.97 -22.41
N LYS A 62 -2.80 18.21 -21.92
CA LYS A 62 -1.80 17.16 -21.72
C LYS A 62 -2.27 16.10 -20.72
N PHE A 63 -2.88 16.50 -19.60
CA PHE A 63 -3.31 15.56 -18.57
C PHE A 63 -4.69 14.96 -18.80
N ARG A 64 -5.49 15.46 -19.75
CA ARG A 64 -6.85 14.98 -20.02
C ARG A 64 -6.92 13.46 -20.17
N ASN A 65 -6.04 12.88 -21.00
CA ASN A 65 -6.01 11.43 -21.21
C ASN A 65 -5.80 10.64 -19.91
N MET A 66 -5.01 11.16 -18.96
CA MET A 66 -4.80 10.50 -17.67
C MET A 66 -6.10 10.37 -16.85
N PHE A 67 -6.99 11.37 -16.92
CA PHE A 67 -8.29 11.32 -16.22
C PHE A 67 -9.32 10.48 -16.98
N ASP A 68 -9.31 10.56 -18.30
CA ASP A 68 -10.24 9.79 -19.15
C ASP A 68 -9.91 8.30 -19.13
N ASP A 69 -8.63 7.95 -19.06
CA ASP A 69 -8.12 6.58 -19.17
C ASP A 69 -8.05 5.83 -17.83
N ALA A 70 -8.13 6.53 -16.71
CA ALA A 70 -8.17 5.90 -15.39
C ALA A 70 -9.49 5.14 -15.19
N ASP A 71 -9.41 3.90 -14.71
CA ASP A 71 -10.63 3.10 -14.43
C ASP A 71 -11.44 3.71 -13.29
N GLU A 72 -10.76 4.26 -12.28
CA GLU A 72 -11.39 4.97 -11.18
C GLU A 72 -10.51 6.14 -10.68
N ILE A 73 -11.16 7.19 -10.20
CA ILE A 73 -10.51 8.40 -9.68
C ILE A 73 -10.90 8.55 -8.21
N VAL A 74 -9.90 8.75 -7.35
CA VAL A 74 -10.08 8.98 -5.92
C VAL A 74 -9.52 10.34 -5.53
N CYS A 75 -10.41 11.27 -5.19
CA CYS A 75 -10.04 12.59 -4.68
C CYS A 75 -9.88 12.56 -3.16
N ASN A 76 -8.97 13.40 -2.64
CA ASN A 76 -8.72 13.52 -1.21
C ASN A 76 -9.71 14.42 -0.45
N SER A 77 -10.66 15.04 -1.15
CA SER A 77 -11.72 15.88 -0.60
C SER A 77 -12.88 16.03 -1.59
N GLU A 78 -14.06 16.39 -1.10
CA GLU A 78 -15.19 16.80 -1.94
C GLU A 78 -14.87 18.05 -2.74
N PHE A 79 -14.10 18.95 -2.14
CA PHE A 79 -13.53 20.08 -2.84
C PHE A 79 -12.75 19.65 -4.10
N MET A 80 -11.81 18.70 -3.98
CA MET A 80 -11.03 18.21 -5.13
C MET A 80 -11.85 17.37 -6.11
N ARG A 81 -12.91 16.66 -5.66
CA ARG A 81 -13.88 16.02 -6.57
C ARG A 81 -14.54 17.07 -7.46
N ASN A 82 -14.99 18.17 -6.89
CA ASN A 82 -15.66 19.24 -7.64
C ASN A 82 -14.70 19.89 -8.63
N VAL A 83 -13.46 20.18 -8.22
CA VAL A 83 -12.40 20.67 -9.12
C VAL A 83 -12.13 19.68 -10.26
N THR A 84 -12.03 18.39 -9.95
CA THR A 84 -11.83 17.33 -10.95
C THR A 84 -12.96 17.30 -11.98
N LYS A 85 -14.21 17.36 -11.50
CA LYS A 85 -15.40 17.37 -12.35
C LYS A 85 -15.49 18.64 -13.20
N GLU A 86 -15.16 19.80 -12.64
CA GLU A 86 -15.21 21.09 -13.34
C GLU A 86 -14.21 21.13 -14.50
N PHE A 87 -12.96 20.71 -14.27
CA PHE A 87 -11.90 20.84 -15.28
C PHE A 87 -11.83 19.68 -16.29
N TYR A 88 -12.17 18.46 -15.86
CA TYR A 88 -12.04 17.26 -16.68
C TYR A 88 -13.36 16.58 -17.03
N GLY A 89 -14.50 17.00 -16.44
CA GLY A 89 -15.80 16.39 -16.70
C GLY A 89 -15.95 14.97 -16.16
N ARG A 90 -14.98 14.49 -15.36
CA ARG A 90 -14.96 13.15 -14.77
C ARG A 90 -15.47 13.21 -13.34
N ASP A 91 -16.38 12.30 -13.00
CA ASP A 91 -16.76 12.09 -11.61
C ASP A 91 -15.67 11.30 -10.88
N SER A 92 -15.68 11.34 -9.55
CA SER A 92 -14.68 10.65 -8.73
C SER A 92 -15.23 10.29 -7.35
N LYS A 93 -14.68 9.22 -6.77
CA LYS A 93 -14.92 8.89 -5.36
C LYS A 93 -14.06 9.75 -4.45
N VAL A 94 -14.45 9.85 -3.19
CA VAL A 94 -13.70 10.60 -2.18
C VAL A 94 -13.27 9.70 -1.03
N VAL A 95 -11.96 9.70 -0.78
CA VAL A 95 -11.34 9.08 0.38
C VAL A 95 -10.41 10.11 0.99
N TYR A 96 -10.72 10.53 2.22
CA TYR A 96 -9.92 11.52 2.92
C TYR A 96 -8.54 10.94 3.28
N PRO A 97 -7.50 11.79 3.34
CA PRO A 97 -6.20 11.38 3.86
C PRO A 97 -6.33 10.67 5.21
N THR A 98 -5.72 9.49 5.31
CA THR A 98 -5.73 8.68 6.51
C THR A 98 -4.87 9.33 7.59
N ILE A 99 -5.44 9.56 8.77
CA ILE A 99 -4.68 9.93 9.97
C ILE A 99 -4.60 8.72 10.88
N ASN A 100 -3.38 8.33 11.24
CA ASN A 100 -3.14 7.35 12.29
C ASN A 100 -3.07 8.09 13.63
N PHE A 101 -4.10 7.93 14.46
CA PHE A 101 -4.25 8.74 15.67
C PHE A 101 -3.10 8.61 16.67
N LYS A 102 -2.41 7.46 16.67
CA LYS A 102 -1.26 7.22 17.55
C LYS A 102 -0.08 8.16 17.24
N ASP A 103 0.04 8.60 15.99
CA ASP A 103 1.17 9.40 15.54
C ASP A 103 0.99 10.90 15.87
N TYR A 104 -0.22 11.30 16.31
CA TYR A 104 -0.60 12.70 16.50
C TYR A 104 -1.25 13.01 17.84
N ARG A 105 -1.64 12.01 18.63
CA ARG A 105 -2.28 12.21 19.94
C ARG A 105 -1.24 12.53 21.01
N THR A 106 -1.39 13.67 21.68
CA THR A 106 -0.52 14.11 22.77
C THR A 106 -1.07 13.68 24.14
N GLU A 107 -0.18 13.32 25.06
CA GLU A 107 -0.52 13.09 26.48
C GLU A 107 -0.48 14.41 27.27
N ASP A 108 0.45 15.30 26.91
CA ASP A 108 0.57 16.64 27.47
C ASP A 108 -0.42 17.63 26.82
N ASN A 109 -0.97 18.53 27.64
CA ASN A 109 -1.95 19.55 27.31
C ASN A 109 -1.61 20.93 27.91
N THR A 110 -0.32 21.28 27.99
CA THR A 110 0.14 22.62 28.44
C THR A 110 -0.52 23.80 27.69
N ARG A 111 -1.01 23.60 26.44
CA ARG A 111 -1.93 24.49 25.68
C ARG A 111 -1.70 25.99 25.90
N THR A 112 -0.53 26.47 25.52
CA THR A 112 -0.08 27.84 25.81
C THR A 112 -0.11 28.78 24.59
N PHE A 113 0.12 28.27 23.38
CA PHE A 113 0.38 29.10 22.20
C PHE A 113 -0.76 29.09 21.18
N ILE A 114 -0.94 30.21 20.49
CA ILE A 114 -1.67 30.28 19.22
C ILE A 114 -0.67 29.96 18.10
N VAL A 115 -0.95 28.93 17.30
CA VAL A 115 0.05 28.33 16.41
C VAL A 115 -0.33 28.44 14.94
N MET A 116 0.67 28.69 14.09
CA MET A 116 0.60 28.46 12.65
C MET A 116 1.68 27.47 12.23
N ASN A 117 1.29 26.49 11.41
CA ASN A 117 2.21 25.55 10.79
C ASN A 117 2.61 26.02 9.39
N GLN A 118 3.89 25.90 9.06
CA GLN A 118 4.52 26.30 7.80
C GLN A 118 4.23 27.77 7.45
N PRO A 119 4.90 28.75 8.11
CA PRO A 119 4.70 30.18 7.88
C PRO A 119 5.20 30.64 6.50
N GLU A 120 4.56 30.17 5.43
CA GLU A 120 4.82 30.58 4.06
C GLU A 120 3.76 31.59 3.60
N ALA A 121 4.11 32.49 2.67
CA ALA A 121 3.22 33.58 2.22
C ALA A 121 1.83 33.07 1.80
N HIS A 122 1.80 32.01 1.01
CA HIS A 122 0.60 31.38 0.47
C HIS A 122 -0.27 30.70 1.56
N LYS A 123 0.32 30.43 2.73
CA LYS A 123 -0.35 29.93 3.94
C LYS A 123 -0.81 31.07 4.87
N GLY A 124 -0.52 32.32 4.54
CA GLY A 124 -0.94 33.50 5.31
C GLY A 124 0.03 33.94 6.41
N SER A 125 1.34 33.71 6.25
CA SER A 125 2.36 34.11 7.24
C SER A 125 2.27 35.59 7.63
N SER A 126 2.17 36.49 6.64
CA SER A 126 2.06 37.93 6.86
C SER A 126 0.84 38.30 7.71
N LEU A 127 -0.32 37.69 7.43
CA LEU A 127 -1.54 37.89 8.20
C LEU A 127 -1.38 37.36 9.64
N PHE A 128 -0.80 36.17 9.81
CA PHE A 128 -0.55 35.60 11.13
C PHE A 128 0.33 36.52 11.99
N TYR A 129 1.41 37.08 11.42
CA TYR A 129 2.28 37.98 12.16
C TYR A 129 1.64 39.35 12.43
N ASP A 130 0.78 39.86 11.55
CA ASP A 130 -0.04 41.05 11.84
C ASP A 130 -0.98 40.80 13.04
N ILE A 131 -1.69 39.67 13.04
CA ILE A 131 -2.52 39.24 14.18
C ILE A 131 -1.68 39.16 15.47
N ALA A 132 -0.49 38.55 15.40
CA ALA A 132 0.39 38.43 16.56
C ALA A 132 0.78 39.79 17.15
N ARG A 133 1.08 40.79 16.31
CA ARG A 133 1.36 42.17 16.73
C ARG A 133 0.15 42.84 17.40
N ARG A 134 -1.04 42.65 16.83
CA ARG A 134 -2.30 43.23 17.36
C ARG A 134 -2.73 42.59 18.68
N MET A 135 -2.25 41.38 19.00
CA MET A 135 -2.65 40.59 20.18
C MET A 135 -1.47 40.33 21.14
N SER A 136 -0.79 41.40 21.55
CA SER A 136 0.44 41.34 22.37
C SER A 136 0.31 40.60 23.72
N ALA A 137 -0.90 40.47 24.26
CA ALA A 137 -1.19 39.72 25.49
C ALA A 137 -1.18 38.18 25.29
N HIS A 138 -1.21 37.70 24.05
CA HIS A 138 -1.23 36.28 23.72
C HIS A 138 0.14 35.81 23.24
N ARG A 139 0.45 34.53 23.47
CA ARG A 139 1.70 33.90 23.03
C ARG A 139 1.46 33.20 21.70
N PHE A 140 2.24 33.55 20.69
CA PHE A 140 2.17 32.97 19.35
C PHE A 140 3.38 32.07 19.08
N MET A 141 3.21 31.07 18.23
CA MET A 141 4.30 30.23 17.76
C MET A 141 4.10 29.87 16.28
N THR A 142 5.20 29.88 15.53
CA THR A 142 5.26 29.38 14.16
C THR A 142 6.16 28.16 14.12
N VAL A 143 5.73 27.11 13.42
CA VAL A 143 6.45 25.83 13.30
C VAL A 143 6.62 25.44 11.84
N GLY A 144 7.65 24.66 11.52
CA GLY A 144 7.94 24.21 10.16
C GLY A 144 8.86 25.13 9.37
N ARG A 145 8.80 25.00 8.04
CA ARG A 145 9.57 25.81 7.09
C ARG A 145 8.79 27.06 6.72
N GLY A 146 9.49 28.15 6.44
CA GLY A 146 8.86 29.39 6.01
C GLY A 146 9.60 30.63 6.49
N GLU A 147 8.92 31.75 6.39
CA GLU A 147 9.39 33.06 6.81
C GLU A 147 9.46 33.14 8.33
N LYS A 148 10.53 33.77 8.82
CA LYS A 148 10.66 34.13 10.22
C LYS A 148 10.57 35.64 10.34
N GLU A 149 9.55 36.11 11.06
CA GLU A 149 9.42 37.52 11.40
C GLU A 149 9.69 37.74 12.90
N SER A 150 10.34 38.86 13.24
CA SER A 150 10.61 39.22 14.63
C SER A 150 9.39 39.93 15.22
N VAL A 151 8.59 39.19 15.99
CA VAL A 151 7.44 39.71 16.73
C VAL A 151 7.60 39.33 18.21
N LYS A 152 7.50 40.32 19.11
CA LYS A 152 7.88 40.19 20.54
C LYS A 152 7.22 39.00 21.26
N ASN A 153 5.97 38.72 20.95
CA ASN A 153 5.16 37.66 21.54
C ASN A 153 5.02 36.42 20.63
N CYS A 154 5.82 36.31 19.56
CA CYS A 154 5.81 35.16 18.66
C CYS A 154 7.17 34.47 18.62
N ILE A 155 7.20 33.17 18.88
CA ILE A 155 8.40 32.35 18.70
C ILE A 155 8.36 31.64 17.34
N PHE A 156 9.51 31.56 16.67
CA PHE A 156 9.70 30.69 15.52
C PHE A 156 10.47 29.45 15.99
N TYR A 157 9.82 28.30 16.03
CA TYR A 157 10.40 27.06 16.53
C TYR A 157 11.19 26.31 15.46
N GLY A 158 10.84 26.50 14.18
CA GLY A 158 11.39 25.74 13.06
C GLY A 158 10.75 24.37 12.91
N GLN A 159 11.39 23.49 12.13
CA GLN A 159 10.88 22.15 11.85
C GLN A 159 11.02 21.26 13.10
N THR A 160 9.93 20.63 13.52
CA THR A 160 9.87 19.84 14.75
C THR A 160 8.84 18.71 14.64
N ASP A 161 8.83 17.83 15.63
CA ASP A 161 7.85 16.75 15.76
C ASP A 161 6.43 17.30 16.02
N PRO A 162 5.40 16.79 15.33
CA PRO A 162 4.01 17.21 15.53
C PRO A 162 3.51 17.11 16.97
N LEU A 163 3.84 16.02 17.68
CA LEU A 163 3.39 15.80 19.05
C LEU A 163 3.89 16.90 19.98
N LEU A 164 5.13 17.33 19.77
CA LEU A 164 5.78 18.33 20.63
C LEU A 164 5.09 19.70 20.52
N PHE A 165 4.78 20.17 19.31
CA PHE A 165 4.15 21.48 19.20
C PHE A 165 2.65 21.43 19.49
N PHE A 166 1.96 20.32 19.17
CA PHE A 166 0.54 20.17 19.53
C PHE A 166 0.31 20.18 21.03
N SER A 167 1.21 19.60 21.84
CA SER A 167 1.04 19.61 23.30
C SER A 167 1.01 21.03 23.88
N HIS A 168 1.73 21.95 23.24
CA HIS A 168 1.81 23.36 23.61
C HIS A 168 0.80 24.25 22.87
N THR A 169 0.02 23.72 21.93
CA THR A 169 -0.91 24.50 21.10
C THR A 169 -2.26 24.66 21.80
N LYS A 170 -2.63 25.90 22.11
CA LYS A 170 -3.95 26.27 22.63
C LYS A 170 -4.98 26.38 21.51
N LEU A 171 -4.58 26.97 20.39
CA LEU A 171 -5.42 27.30 19.24
C LEU A 171 -4.57 27.17 17.98
N LEU A 172 -5.08 26.54 16.93
CA LEU A 172 -4.41 26.50 15.62
C LEU A 172 -5.06 27.51 14.68
N LEU A 173 -4.25 28.36 14.04
CA LEU A 173 -4.66 29.21 12.94
C LEU A 173 -4.20 28.60 11.61
N VAL A 174 -5.14 28.52 10.66
CA VAL A 174 -4.89 28.09 9.28
C VAL A 174 -5.30 29.20 8.32
N PRO A 175 -4.56 30.32 8.27
CA PRO A 175 -4.91 31.52 7.50
C PRO A 175 -4.58 31.39 6.01
N SER A 176 -4.88 30.24 5.42
CA SER A 176 -4.50 29.90 4.05
C SER A 176 -5.06 30.92 3.05
N MET A 177 -4.18 31.50 2.25
CA MET A 177 -4.51 32.47 1.20
C MET A 177 -4.88 31.78 -0.10
N CYS A 178 -4.43 30.53 -0.25
CA CYS A 178 -4.74 29.64 -1.35
C CYS A 178 -5.82 28.65 -0.94
N PRO A 179 -6.71 28.24 -1.87
CA PRO A 179 -7.52 27.07 -1.69
C PRO A 179 -6.68 25.83 -1.31
N GLU A 180 -6.89 25.28 -0.12
CA GLU A 180 -6.24 24.03 0.28
C GLU A 180 -6.94 22.82 -0.35
N PRO A 181 -6.22 21.81 -0.86
CA PRO A 181 -6.86 20.58 -1.31
C PRO A 181 -7.63 19.86 -0.20
N PHE A 182 -7.14 19.89 1.04
CA PHE A 182 -7.78 19.22 2.17
C PHE A 182 -7.58 19.97 3.49
N GLY A 183 -6.32 20.20 3.93
CA GLY A 183 -6.02 20.84 5.21
C GLY A 183 -5.78 19.84 6.34
N ARG A 184 -4.84 18.91 6.13
CA ARG A 184 -4.55 17.79 7.04
C ARG A 184 -4.19 18.24 8.47
N ILE A 185 -3.46 19.35 8.60
CA ILE A 185 -3.03 19.91 9.89
C ILE A 185 -4.22 20.22 10.81
N SER A 186 -5.36 20.62 10.24
CA SER A 186 -6.59 20.89 11.00
C SER A 186 -7.11 19.62 11.67
N VAL A 187 -7.09 18.49 10.96
CA VAL A 187 -7.50 17.18 11.50
C VAL A 187 -6.56 16.75 12.64
N GLU A 188 -5.25 16.93 12.46
CA GLU A 188 -4.22 16.58 13.45
C GLU A 188 -4.38 17.40 14.74
N ALA A 189 -4.69 18.69 14.63
CA ALA A 189 -5.01 19.54 15.79
C ALA A 189 -6.34 19.14 16.44
N MET A 190 -7.39 18.93 15.64
CA MET A 190 -8.72 18.57 16.12
C MET A 190 -8.73 17.24 16.88
N LEU A 191 -7.88 16.28 16.50
CA LEU A 191 -7.68 15.01 17.22
C LEU A 191 -7.29 15.22 18.69
N ASN A 192 -6.53 16.27 18.96
CA ASN A 192 -6.11 16.67 20.30
C ASN A 192 -7.16 17.57 20.99
N GLY A 193 -8.29 17.84 20.35
CA GLY A 193 -9.28 18.81 20.81
C GLY A 193 -8.73 20.23 20.87
N ILE A 194 -7.85 20.57 19.94
CA ILE A 194 -7.38 21.93 19.73
C ILE A 194 -8.34 22.58 18.74
N PRO A 195 -9.09 23.62 19.14
CA PRO A 195 -9.93 24.35 18.19
C PRO A 195 -9.10 24.95 17.05
N VAL A 196 -9.69 24.99 15.86
CA VAL A 196 -9.08 25.53 14.65
C VAL A 196 -9.85 26.74 14.17
N ILE A 197 -9.15 27.83 13.84
CA ILE A 197 -9.70 28.95 13.06
C ILE A 197 -9.02 28.91 11.69
N ALA A 198 -9.80 28.89 10.61
CA ALA A 198 -9.27 28.78 9.26
C ALA A 198 -9.98 29.69 8.27
N SER A 199 -9.30 29.97 7.17
CA SER A 199 -9.92 30.58 5.99
C SER A 199 -11.03 29.68 5.43
N GLU A 200 -12.17 30.25 5.05
CA GLU A 200 -13.24 29.54 4.33
C GLU A 200 -12.85 29.35 2.85
N CYS A 201 -11.81 28.55 2.58
CA CYS A 201 -11.28 28.32 1.24
C CYS A 201 -10.85 26.86 0.99
N GLY A 202 -11.01 26.40 -0.26
CA GLY A 202 -10.65 25.04 -0.65
C GLY A 202 -11.45 23.98 0.12
N GLY A 203 -10.75 22.94 0.58
CA GLY A 203 -11.27 21.84 1.41
C GLY A 203 -11.31 22.14 2.91
N LEU A 204 -10.84 23.30 3.37
CA LEU A 204 -10.88 23.65 4.80
C LEU A 204 -12.31 23.66 5.38
N PRO A 205 -13.34 24.21 4.68
CA PRO A 205 -14.71 24.17 5.20
C PRO A 205 -15.24 22.75 5.40
N GLU A 206 -14.89 21.85 4.48
CA GLU A 206 -15.25 20.44 4.53
C GLU A 206 -14.52 19.71 5.66
N VAL A 207 -13.26 20.06 5.95
CA VAL A 207 -12.50 19.45 7.05
C VAL A 207 -12.97 19.95 8.41
N ILE A 208 -13.21 21.25 8.56
CA ILE A 208 -13.49 21.89 9.85
C ILE A 208 -14.97 21.79 10.21
N GLY A 209 -15.87 21.99 9.24
CA GLY A 209 -17.32 22.02 9.46
C GLY A 209 -17.71 22.92 10.63
N ASP A 210 -18.44 22.35 11.57
CA ASP A 210 -18.94 22.98 12.80
C ASP A 210 -17.98 22.86 14.00
N ALA A 211 -16.86 22.16 13.86
CA ALA A 211 -15.93 21.88 14.96
C ALA A 211 -14.85 22.95 15.17
N GLY A 212 -14.89 24.03 14.38
CA GLY A 212 -13.99 25.17 14.46
C GLY A 212 -14.65 26.42 13.86
N ILE A 213 -13.86 27.46 13.62
CA ILE A 213 -14.35 28.71 13.05
C ILE A 213 -13.80 28.89 11.63
N LEU A 214 -14.71 29.14 10.68
CA LEU A 214 -14.38 29.45 9.29
C LEU A 214 -14.60 30.94 9.05
N ILE A 215 -13.55 31.63 8.59
CA ILE A 215 -13.61 33.06 8.30
C ILE A 215 -13.84 33.27 6.80
N LYS A 216 -14.97 33.91 6.48
CA LYS A 216 -15.37 34.29 5.11
C LYS A 216 -14.46 35.33 4.52
N ASP A 217 -14.34 36.47 5.19
CA ASP A 217 -13.43 37.54 4.82
C ASP A 217 -12.05 37.28 5.43
N TYR A 218 -11.43 36.16 5.06
CA TYR A 218 -10.20 35.69 5.68
C TYR A 218 -8.97 36.57 5.37
N ARG A 219 -9.10 37.55 4.49
CA ARG A 219 -8.06 38.57 4.23
C ARG A 219 -8.12 39.73 5.23
N ASN A 220 -9.20 39.86 5.97
CA ASN A 220 -9.40 40.90 6.97
C ASN A 220 -8.90 40.46 8.34
N ALA A 221 -7.78 41.02 8.79
CA ALA A 221 -7.18 40.70 10.08
C ALA A 221 -8.10 40.96 11.29
N ASP A 222 -9.04 41.89 11.20
CA ASP A 222 -9.93 42.22 12.31
C ASP A 222 -10.94 41.10 12.60
N GLU A 223 -11.36 40.37 11.56
CA GLU A 223 -12.20 39.17 11.71
C GLU A 223 -11.45 38.09 12.51
N TRP A 224 -10.18 37.85 12.18
CA TRP A 224 -9.36 36.90 12.91
C TRP A 224 -9.17 37.29 14.36
N VAL A 225 -8.79 38.55 14.64
CA VAL A 225 -8.59 39.04 16.00
C VAL A 225 -9.89 38.90 16.81
N THR A 226 -11.04 39.20 16.21
CA THR A 226 -12.36 39.06 16.85
C THR A 226 -12.66 37.61 17.23
N GLN A 227 -12.47 36.66 16.30
CA GLN A 227 -12.75 35.25 16.57
C GLN A 227 -11.73 34.63 17.53
N ILE A 228 -10.46 35.03 17.47
CA ILE A 228 -9.43 34.60 18.43
C ILE A 228 -9.82 35.05 19.83
N ARG A 229 -10.12 36.35 20.04
CA ARG A 229 -10.55 36.87 21.35
C ARG A 229 -11.76 36.10 21.88
N ARG A 230 -12.77 35.93 21.03
CA ARG A 230 -13.99 35.17 21.38
C ARG A 230 -13.65 33.78 21.90
N ILE A 231 -12.82 32.99 21.21
CA ILE A 231 -12.45 31.65 21.65
C ILE A 231 -11.53 31.68 22.90
N THR A 232 -10.62 32.65 23.00
CA THR A 232 -9.65 32.69 24.10
C THR A 232 -10.23 33.20 25.42
N GLU A 233 -11.30 33.99 25.35
CA GLU A 233 -11.96 34.64 26.49
C GLU A 233 -13.23 33.89 26.94
N ASP A 234 -13.91 33.17 26.04
CA ASP A 234 -15.07 32.33 26.34
C ASP A 234 -14.66 30.87 26.52
N LYS A 235 -14.55 30.44 27.78
CA LYS A 235 -14.17 29.06 28.15
C LYS A 235 -15.20 28.03 27.69
N ASP A 236 -16.49 28.35 27.75
CA ASP A 236 -17.55 27.41 27.40
C ASP A 236 -17.56 27.17 25.89
N LEU A 237 -17.35 28.22 25.09
CA LEU A 237 -17.14 28.09 23.66
C LEU A 237 -15.88 27.28 23.33
N TYR A 238 -14.76 27.54 24.02
CA TYR A 238 -13.54 26.77 23.81
C TYR A 238 -13.74 25.28 24.08
N ASP A 239 -14.33 24.94 25.22
CA ASP A 239 -14.59 23.55 25.63
C ASP A 239 -15.57 22.86 24.67
N HIS A 240 -16.60 23.59 24.21
CA HIS A 240 -17.53 23.12 23.20
C HIS A 240 -16.84 22.78 21.87
N LEU A 241 -16.05 23.70 21.30
CA LEU A 241 -15.31 23.48 20.06
C LEU A 241 -14.24 22.39 20.20
N SER A 242 -13.59 22.31 21.36
CA SER A 242 -12.62 21.26 21.72
C SER A 242 -13.25 19.87 21.67
N ASN A 243 -14.49 19.72 22.17
CA ASN A 243 -15.23 18.46 22.11
C ASN A 243 -15.67 18.13 20.68
N LEU A 244 -16.26 19.09 19.96
CA LEU A 244 -16.63 18.90 18.55
C LEU A 244 -15.42 18.54 17.68
N SER A 245 -14.27 19.16 17.94
CA SER A 245 -13.00 18.86 17.28
C SER A 245 -12.63 17.38 17.41
N ARG A 246 -12.68 16.83 18.64
CA ARG A 246 -12.37 15.41 18.87
C ARG A 246 -13.35 14.51 18.12
N THR A 247 -14.65 14.72 18.30
CA THR A 247 -15.69 13.91 17.65
C THR A 247 -15.57 13.96 16.13
N ARG A 248 -15.37 15.15 15.55
CA ARG A 248 -15.23 15.31 14.11
C ARG A 248 -13.95 14.65 13.59
N SER A 249 -12.84 14.71 14.33
CA SER A 249 -11.57 14.10 13.91
C SER A 249 -11.67 12.59 13.68
N GLU A 250 -12.58 11.90 14.39
CA GLU A 250 -12.77 10.46 14.29
C GLU A 250 -13.06 10.01 12.86
N MET A 251 -13.82 10.82 12.10
CA MET A 251 -14.20 10.49 10.73
C MET A 251 -13.01 10.35 9.78
N PHE A 252 -11.86 10.94 10.11
CA PHE A 252 -10.63 10.92 9.29
C PHE A 252 -9.65 9.81 9.71
N GLY A 253 -10.03 8.99 10.70
CA GLY A 253 -9.22 7.86 11.16
C GLY A 253 -8.93 6.85 10.06
N SER A 254 -7.71 6.31 10.08
CA SER A 254 -7.22 5.36 9.07
C SER A 254 -8.17 4.19 8.83
N VAL A 255 -8.74 3.61 9.88
CA VAL A 255 -9.70 2.49 9.79
C VAL A 255 -10.96 2.87 9.01
N ILE A 256 -11.50 4.07 9.23
CA ILE A 256 -12.72 4.53 8.57
C ILE A 256 -12.45 4.78 7.08
N GLN A 257 -11.36 5.48 6.77
CA GLN A 257 -11.02 5.78 5.38
C GLN A 257 -10.62 4.52 4.59
N MET A 258 -9.97 3.54 5.23
CA MET A 258 -9.68 2.25 4.60
C MET A 258 -10.96 1.45 4.30
N LYS A 259 -11.97 1.50 5.17
CA LYS A 259 -13.29 0.91 4.88
C LYS A 259 -13.99 1.55 3.68
N LYS A 260 -13.72 2.82 3.37
CA LYS A 260 -14.21 3.48 2.16
C LYS A 260 -13.40 3.11 0.92
N LEU A 261 -12.09 2.95 1.06
CA LEU A 261 -11.20 2.65 -0.06
C LEU A 261 -11.34 1.20 -0.56
N HIS A 262 -11.50 0.23 0.35
CA HIS A 262 -11.60 -1.19 0.02
C HIS A 262 -12.63 -1.51 -1.07
N PRO A 263 -13.92 -1.09 -0.96
CA PRO A 263 -14.91 -1.40 -1.99
C PRO A 263 -14.62 -0.74 -3.34
N ILE A 264 -13.91 0.39 -3.36
CA ILE A 264 -13.50 1.06 -4.60
C ILE A 264 -12.45 0.20 -5.32
N ILE A 265 -11.45 -0.28 -4.59
CA ILE A 265 -10.42 -1.19 -5.11
C ILE A 265 -11.08 -2.48 -5.62
N ASP A 266 -11.99 -3.07 -4.83
CA ASP A 266 -12.70 -4.29 -5.23
C ASP A 266 -13.47 -4.07 -6.53
N SER A 267 -14.21 -2.97 -6.67
CA SER A 267 -14.97 -2.69 -7.90
C SER A 267 -14.08 -2.56 -9.14
N VAL A 268 -12.89 -1.98 -9.00
CA VAL A 268 -11.94 -1.82 -10.12
C VAL A 268 -11.36 -3.17 -10.53
N LEU A 269 -11.10 -4.05 -9.56
CA LEU A 269 -10.65 -5.42 -9.82
C LEU A 269 -11.78 -6.27 -10.43
N GLU A 270 -13.03 -6.05 -10.04
CA GLU A 270 -14.21 -6.73 -10.58
C GLU A 270 -14.50 -6.38 -12.04
N ILE A 271 -14.37 -5.10 -12.42
CA ILE A 271 -14.68 -4.62 -13.78
C ILE A 271 -13.82 -5.29 -14.86
N ARG A 272 -12.63 -5.83 -14.50
CA ARG A 272 -11.67 -6.38 -15.46
C ARG A 272 -11.30 -7.85 -15.25
N ASN A 273 -11.77 -8.49 -14.18
CA ASN A 273 -11.49 -9.91 -13.97
C ASN A 273 -12.58 -10.79 -14.59
N ASP A 274 -12.15 -11.62 -15.53
CA ASP A 274 -12.82 -12.88 -15.82
C ASP A 274 -13.05 -13.63 -14.50
N SER A 275 -14.25 -14.17 -14.34
CA SER A 275 -14.82 -14.64 -13.08
C SER A 275 -14.11 -15.84 -12.44
N SER A 276 -13.03 -16.35 -13.05
CA SER A 276 -12.21 -17.46 -12.58
C SER A 276 -11.28 -17.09 -11.42
N ASP A 277 -10.56 -15.98 -11.53
CA ASP A 277 -9.41 -15.69 -10.67
C ASP A 277 -9.83 -15.21 -9.28
N ARG A 278 -10.95 -14.48 -9.21
CA ARG A 278 -11.54 -14.06 -7.93
C ARG A 278 -12.09 -15.25 -7.13
N ARG A 279 -12.71 -16.22 -7.79
CA ARG A 279 -13.16 -17.47 -7.13
C ARG A 279 -11.98 -18.25 -6.57
N ILE A 280 -10.83 -18.21 -7.25
CA ILE A 280 -9.58 -18.85 -6.82
C ILE A 280 -8.99 -18.10 -5.61
N LEU A 281 -8.88 -16.77 -5.69
CA LEU A 281 -8.42 -15.92 -4.59
C LEU A 281 -9.29 -16.03 -3.34
N ASP A 282 -10.62 -15.95 -3.48
CA ASP A 282 -11.56 -16.05 -2.35
C ASP A 282 -11.52 -17.44 -1.72
N PHE A 283 -11.34 -18.50 -2.53
CA PHE A 283 -11.14 -19.86 -2.07
C PHE A 283 -9.86 -19.97 -1.22
N TYR A 284 -8.71 -19.54 -1.74
CA TYR A 284 -7.44 -19.63 -1.02
C TYR A 284 -7.38 -18.71 0.20
N ASN A 285 -7.87 -17.47 0.12
CA ASN A 285 -7.89 -16.56 1.27
C ASN A 285 -8.80 -17.05 2.40
N LYS A 286 -9.95 -17.65 2.08
CA LYS A 286 -10.86 -18.22 3.08
C LYS A 286 -10.24 -19.43 3.79
N GLN A 287 -9.48 -20.23 3.05
CA GLN A 287 -8.88 -21.47 3.55
C GLN A 287 -7.58 -21.23 4.34
N TYR A 288 -6.72 -20.30 3.87
CA TYR A 288 -5.36 -20.13 4.40
C TYR A 288 -5.09 -18.77 5.08
N GLY A 289 -6.02 -17.81 5.00
CA GLY A 289 -5.81 -16.44 5.52
C GLY A 289 -5.81 -16.30 7.06
N ARG A 290 -6.11 -17.37 7.80
CA ARG A 290 -6.18 -17.37 9.29
C ARG A 290 -5.14 -18.27 9.98
N VAL A 291 -4.31 -19.00 9.23
CA VAL A 291 -3.41 -20.00 9.80
C VAL A 291 -2.02 -19.40 10.03
N GLU A 292 -1.58 -19.32 11.29
CA GLU A 292 -0.21 -18.98 11.65
C GLU A 292 0.75 -20.15 11.37
N THR A 293 1.06 -20.38 10.09
CA THR A 293 1.95 -21.42 9.57
C THR A 293 3.29 -21.54 10.32
N PHE A 294 3.96 -20.43 10.65
CA PHE A 294 5.23 -20.45 11.40
C PHE A 294 5.14 -21.12 12.78
N SER A 295 4.04 -20.89 13.52
CA SER A 295 3.82 -21.49 14.84
C SER A 295 3.35 -22.96 14.72
N PHE A 296 2.57 -23.26 13.69
CA PHE A 296 2.04 -24.61 13.42
C PHE A 296 3.12 -25.60 12.94
N LEU A 297 4.03 -25.15 12.07
CA LEU A 297 5.08 -26.00 11.48
C LEU A 297 6.21 -26.36 12.46
N MET A 298 6.58 -25.43 13.34
CA MET A 298 7.72 -25.58 14.25
C MET A 298 7.55 -26.71 15.28
N ASN A 299 6.33 -27.10 15.62
CA ASN A 299 6.11 -28.09 16.68
C ASN A 299 5.90 -29.53 16.19
N HIS A 300 5.41 -29.80 14.97
CA HIS A 300 5.01 -31.16 14.56
C HIS A 300 5.47 -31.63 13.16
N ARG A 301 6.12 -30.79 12.32
CA ARG A 301 6.53 -31.18 10.94
C ARG A 301 7.90 -30.64 10.50
N ARG A 302 8.81 -30.35 11.43
CA ARG A 302 10.17 -29.85 11.13
C ARG A 302 10.94 -30.72 10.14
N GLU A 303 10.92 -32.04 10.35
CA GLU A 303 11.56 -33.02 9.47
C GLU A 303 11.05 -32.91 8.02
N ARG A 304 9.76 -32.56 7.86
CA ARG A 304 9.13 -32.42 6.55
C ARG A 304 9.68 -31.24 5.75
N LEU A 305 9.74 -30.09 6.40
CA LEU A 305 10.29 -28.86 5.82
C LEU A 305 11.79 -29.02 5.51
N GLU A 306 12.54 -29.58 6.47
CA GLU A 306 13.98 -29.77 6.34
C GLU A 306 14.30 -30.77 5.22
N GLY A 307 13.53 -31.85 5.09
CA GLY A 307 13.71 -32.83 4.01
C GLY A 307 13.57 -32.22 2.62
N LEU A 308 12.59 -31.34 2.42
CA LEU A 308 12.46 -30.59 1.17
C LEU A 308 13.65 -29.66 0.93
N CYS A 309 14.08 -28.92 1.96
CA CYS A 309 15.24 -28.03 1.87
C CYS A 309 16.57 -28.78 1.62
N ASN A 310 16.68 -30.04 2.04
CA ASN A 310 17.88 -30.87 1.85
C ASN A 310 18.07 -31.30 0.38
N MET A 311 17.04 -31.17 -0.46
CA MET A 311 17.15 -31.41 -1.90
C MET A 311 17.67 -30.20 -2.69
N VAL A 312 17.83 -29.03 -2.06
CA VAL A 312 18.33 -27.81 -2.69
C VAL A 312 19.85 -27.73 -2.51
N ARG A 313 20.58 -27.53 -3.61
CA ARG A 313 22.05 -27.50 -3.60
C ARG A 313 22.55 -26.08 -3.28
N PRO A 314 23.73 -25.93 -2.64
CA PRO A 314 24.23 -24.62 -2.19
C PRO A 314 24.36 -23.55 -3.28
N GLU A 315 24.67 -23.95 -4.50
CA GLU A 315 24.85 -23.09 -5.67
C GLU A 315 23.53 -22.68 -6.36
N GLU A 316 22.41 -23.25 -5.93
CA GLU A 316 21.13 -23.03 -6.58
C GLU A 316 20.50 -21.69 -6.20
N PHE A 317 19.79 -21.12 -7.17
CA PHE A 317 18.94 -19.96 -6.97
C PHE A 317 17.50 -20.47 -7.04
N PHE A 318 16.78 -20.42 -5.92
CA PHE A 318 15.50 -21.10 -5.79
C PHE A 318 14.29 -20.18 -5.91
N LEU A 319 13.17 -20.74 -6.38
CA LEU A 319 11.84 -20.15 -6.28
C LEU A 319 10.97 -21.02 -5.37
N ASP A 320 10.50 -20.49 -4.25
CA ASP A 320 9.55 -21.20 -3.37
C ASP A 320 8.11 -20.85 -3.78
N ILE A 321 7.37 -21.85 -4.29
CA ILE A 321 6.03 -21.67 -4.86
C ILE A 321 4.97 -22.07 -3.83
N GLY A 322 4.11 -21.14 -3.47
CA GLY A 322 3.26 -21.27 -2.28
C GLY A 322 4.08 -21.06 -1.02
N CYS A 323 4.94 -20.02 -1.00
CA CYS A 323 5.92 -19.83 0.07
C CYS A 323 5.32 -19.52 1.45
N ALA A 324 4.01 -19.28 1.54
CA ALA A 324 3.30 -18.89 2.73
C ALA A 324 4.00 -17.73 3.45
N ASP A 325 4.40 -17.93 4.72
CA ASP A 325 5.13 -16.94 5.52
C ASP A 325 6.66 -17.13 5.46
N GLY A 326 7.18 -17.99 4.58
CA GLY A 326 8.60 -18.06 4.24
C GLY A 326 9.43 -19.09 5.00
N ALA A 327 8.83 -20.15 5.55
CA ALA A 327 9.55 -21.14 6.37
C ALA A 327 10.70 -21.86 5.62
N HIS A 328 10.49 -22.36 4.40
CA HIS A 328 11.57 -22.97 3.60
C HIS A 328 12.64 -21.94 3.27
N MET A 329 12.19 -20.74 2.90
CA MET A 329 13.07 -19.65 2.50
C MET A 329 14.04 -19.24 3.62
N GLU A 330 13.56 -19.16 4.86
CA GLU A 330 14.39 -18.87 6.03
C GLU A 330 15.45 -19.96 6.25
N ILE A 331 15.06 -21.23 6.18
CA ILE A 331 16.00 -22.36 6.34
C ILE A 331 17.09 -22.31 5.26
N LEU A 332 16.72 -22.06 4.01
CA LEU A 332 17.67 -21.97 2.90
C LEU A 332 18.55 -20.73 2.97
N HIS A 333 18.00 -19.60 3.41
CA HIS A 333 18.77 -18.39 3.65
C HIS A 333 19.84 -18.59 4.73
N GLN A 334 19.50 -19.27 5.84
CA GLN A 334 20.47 -19.63 6.88
C GLN A 334 21.58 -20.57 6.37
N ARG A 335 21.31 -21.33 5.31
CA ARG A 335 22.30 -22.17 4.59
C ARG A 335 23.11 -21.39 3.54
N GLY A 336 22.88 -20.08 3.40
CA GLY A 336 23.54 -19.22 2.42
C GLY A 336 22.98 -19.30 1.01
N ILE A 337 21.84 -19.95 0.82
CA ILE A 337 21.21 -20.16 -0.50
C ILE A 337 20.23 -19.03 -0.77
N GLN A 338 20.32 -18.42 -1.94
CA GLN A 338 19.46 -17.30 -2.32
C GLN A 338 18.20 -17.76 -3.04
N GLY A 339 17.09 -17.06 -2.82
CA GLY A 339 15.84 -17.36 -3.52
C GLY A 339 14.77 -16.30 -3.33
N ILE A 340 13.64 -16.53 -4.01
CA ILE A 340 12.46 -15.69 -3.97
C ILE A 340 11.25 -16.57 -3.64
N GLY A 341 10.31 -16.06 -2.85
CA GLY A 341 9.04 -16.71 -2.57
C GLY A 341 7.91 -16.10 -3.38
N ILE A 342 7.02 -16.93 -3.91
CA ILE A 342 5.77 -16.52 -4.55
C ILE A 342 4.58 -17.15 -3.84
N ASP A 343 3.57 -16.33 -3.51
CA ASP A 343 2.32 -16.82 -2.91
C ASP A 343 1.12 -15.99 -3.38
N VAL A 344 -0.05 -16.63 -3.43
CA VAL A 344 -1.32 -15.99 -3.80
C VAL A 344 -1.97 -15.25 -2.63
N SER A 345 -1.62 -15.61 -1.39
CA SER A 345 -2.13 -15.03 -0.16
C SER A 345 -1.33 -13.79 0.27
N ILE A 346 -1.90 -12.62 0.01
CA ILE A 346 -1.37 -11.33 0.50
C ILE A 346 -1.16 -11.34 2.04
N PRO A 347 -2.09 -11.86 2.87
CA PRO A 347 -1.87 -11.95 4.32
C PRO A 347 -0.62 -12.74 4.72
N ASN A 348 -0.32 -13.85 4.01
CA ASN A 348 0.86 -14.67 4.28
C ASN A 348 2.14 -13.92 3.90
N ILE A 349 2.14 -13.24 2.74
CA ILE A 349 3.27 -12.42 2.30
C ILE A 349 3.56 -11.28 3.29
N ILE A 350 2.53 -10.56 3.74
CA ILE A 350 2.70 -9.47 4.72
C ILE A 350 3.32 -10.00 6.01
N ARG A 351 2.88 -11.17 6.46
CA ARG A 351 3.42 -11.83 7.65
C ARG A 351 4.88 -12.28 7.44
N GLY A 352 5.19 -12.89 6.30
CA GLY A 352 6.55 -13.27 5.94
C GLY A 352 7.51 -12.08 5.87
N ILE A 353 7.10 -10.97 5.25
CA ILE A 353 7.89 -9.73 5.21
C ILE A 353 8.14 -9.16 6.61
N ARG A 354 7.16 -9.25 7.53
CA ARG A 354 7.32 -8.80 8.92
C ARG A 354 8.27 -9.68 9.71
N ASN A 355 8.16 -10.99 9.57
CA ASN A 355 8.96 -11.96 10.32
C ASN A 355 10.39 -12.06 9.77
N PHE A 356 10.54 -11.97 8.44
CA PHE A 356 11.80 -12.18 7.72
C PHE A 356 12.04 -11.03 6.72
N PRO A 357 12.36 -9.81 7.21
CA PRO A 357 12.53 -8.63 6.35
C PRO A 357 13.72 -8.73 5.37
N HIS A 358 14.62 -9.69 5.58
CA HIS A 358 15.77 -9.94 4.73
C HIS A 358 15.44 -10.82 3.50
N LEU A 359 14.30 -11.53 3.51
CA LEU A 359 13.85 -12.36 2.40
C LEU A 359 13.13 -11.54 1.32
N ARG A 360 12.80 -12.18 0.19
CA ARG A 360 12.14 -11.55 -0.97
C ARG A 360 10.86 -12.29 -1.31
N PHE A 361 9.72 -11.61 -1.15
CA PHE A 361 8.40 -12.15 -1.42
C PHE A 361 7.76 -11.43 -2.62
N ILE A 362 7.05 -12.19 -3.44
CA ILE A 362 6.25 -11.69 -4.56
C ILE A 362 4.83 -12.24 -4.44
N HIS A 363 3.84 -11.37 -4.65
CA HIS A 363 2.46 -11.81 -4.81
C HIS A 363 2.21 -12.26 -6.25
N GLY A 364 1.72 -13.49 -6.43
CA GLY A 364 1.42 -14.02 -7.75
C GLY A 364 0.83 -15.42 -7.71
N PHE A 365 0.41 -15.89 -8.88
CA PHE A 365 -0.25 -17.19 -9.07
C PHE A 365 0.75 -18.21 -9.60
N ALA A 366 0.67 -19.45 -9.13
CA ALA A 366 1.51 -20.54 -9.62
C ALA A 366 1.17 -20.89 -11.10
N GLU A 367 -0.06 -20.61 -11.51
CA GLU A 367 -0.57 -20.77 -12.88
C GLU A 367 0.07 -19.77 -13.86
N LYS A 368 0.63 -18.66 -13.36
CA LYS A 368 1.27 -17.63 -14.19
C LYS A 368 2.35 -16.89 -13.40
N ILE A 369 3.57 -17.37 -13.52
CA ILE A 369 4.70 -16.92 -12.72
C ILE A 369 5.36 -15.70 -13.38
N PRO A 370 5.49 -14.55 -12.69
CA PRO A 370 5.91 -13.27 -13.28
C PRO A 370 7.44 -13.15 -13.45
N PHE A 371 8.10 -14.23 -13.88
CA PHE A 371 9.53 -14.28 -14.14
C PHE A 371 9.81 -14.71 -15.58
N LYS A 372 10.98 -14.30 -16.09
CA LYS A 372 11.48 -14.76 -17.38
C LYS A 372 11.83 -16.25 -17.34
N ASP A 373 11.90 -16.85 -18.51
CA ASP A 373 12.28 -18.24 -18.68
C ASP A 373 13.68 -18.50 -18.10
N ASP A 374 13.90 -19.70 -17.58
CA ASP A 374 15.19 -20.19 -17.08
C ASP A 374 15.86 -19.33 -15.99
N LEU A 375 15.08 -18.56 -15.23
CA LEU A 375 15.62 -17.68 -14.18
C LEU A 375 16.14 -18.47 -12.96
N PHE A 376 15.46 -19.56 -12.57
CA PHE A 376 15.77 -20.30 -11.36
C PHE A 376 16.44 -21.63 -11.65
N HIS A 377 17.36 -22.03 -10.78
CA HIS A 377 17.97 -23.35 -10.84
C HIS A 377 16.98 -24.43 -10.39
N VAL A 378 16.22 -24.16 -9.33
CA VAL A 378 15.23 -25.08 -8.77
C VAL A 378 13.99 -24.33 -8.27
N ALA A 379 12.81 -24.90 -8.49
CA ALA A 379 11.59 -24.49 -7.83
C ALA A 379 11.25 -25.46 -6.70
N ILE A 380 10.82 -24.93 -5.56
CA ILE A 380 10.39 -25.67 -4.39
C ILE A 380 8.86 -25.68 -4.37
N MET A 381 8.29 -26.86 -4.18
CA MET A 381 6.84 -27.08 -4.12
C MET A 381 6.52 -27.94 -2.89
N GLY A 382 6.43 -27.30 -1.73
CA GLY A 382 6.07 -27.96 -0.47
C GLY A 382 4.60 -27.79 -0.17
N ASP A 383 3.84 -28.89 -0.12
CA ASP A 383 2.40 -28.86 0.19
C ASP A 383 1.59 -27.95 -0.75
N ILE A 384 1.82 -28.02 -2.07
CA ILE A 384 1.09 -27.21 -3.04
C ILE A 384 0.43 -28.06 -4.13
N LEU A 385 1.06 -29.14 -4.59
CA LEU A 385 0.59 -29.93 -5.74
C LEU A 385 -0.81 -30.52 -5.51
N GLU A 386 -1.16 -30.82 -4.27
CA GLU A 386 -2.45 -31.34 -3.84
C GLU A 386 -3.54 -30.27 -3.69
N HIS A 387 -3.15 -28.99 -3.70
CA HIS A 387 -4.05 -27.85 -3.61
C HIS A 387 -4.29 -27.17 -4.97
N LEU A 388 -3.66 -27.65 -6.04
CA LEU A 388 -3.85 -27.10 -7.39
C LEU A 388 -5.04 -27.77 -8.09
N ARG A 389 -5.77 -26.99 -8.90
CA ARG A 389 -6.85 -27.53 -9.76
C ARG A 389 -6.30 -28.29 -10.95
N ASP A 390 -5.23 -27.78 -11.55
CA ASP A 390 -4.51 -28.39 -12.67
C ASP A 390 -2.99 -28.38 -12.38
N PRO A 391 -2.50 -29.37 -11.60
CA PRO A 391 -1.09 -29.44 -11.24
C PRO A 391 -0.18 -29.63 -12.46
N ARG A 392 -0.64 -30.23 -13.56
CA ARG A 392 0.19 -30.47 -14.75
C ARG A 392 0.42 -29.19 -15.54
N SER A 393 -0.61 -28.35 -15.70
CA SER A 393 -0.42 -27.04 -16.33
C SER A 393 0.50 -26.14 -15.51
N VAL A 394 0.35 -26.15 -14.17
CA VAL A 394 1.25 -25.41 -13.28
C VAL A 394 2.68 -25.93 -13.40
N LEU A 395 2.90 -27.25 -13.37
CA LEU A 395 4.25 -27.81 -13.54
C LEU A 395 4.92 -27.37 -14.85
N LYS A 396 4.18 -27.25 -15.96
CA LYS A 396 4.72 -26.69 -17.21
C LYS A 396 5.17 -25.24 -17.04
N GLU A 397 4.37 -24.42 -16.37
CA GLU A 397 4.72 -23.03 -16.06
C GLU A 397 5.92 -22.93 -15.10
N VAL A 398 6.03 -23.85 -14.14
CA VAL A 398 7.18 -23.96 -13.24
C VAL A 398 8.44 -24.32 -14.02
N PHE A 399 8.39 -25.31 -14.90
CA PHE A 399 9.54 -25.71 -15.73
C PHE A 399 9.92 -24.67 -16.79
N ARG A 400 9.03 -23.71 -17.12
CA ARG A 400 9.37 -22.54 -17.92
C ARG A 400 10.37 -21.65 -17.18
N VAL A 401 10.15 -21.41 -15.89
CA VAL A 401 10.99 -20.49 -15.09
C VAL A 401 12.13 -21.17 -14.33
N ALA A 402 12.05 -22.49 -14.10
CA ALA A 402 13.02 -23.25 -13.31
C ALA A 402 13.52 -24.50 -14.04
N LYS A 403 14.79 -24.85 -13.83
CA LYS A 403 15.43 -26.04 -14.45
C LYS A 403 15.09 -27.36 -13.76
N ALA A 404 14.73 -27.28 -12.48
CA ALA A 404 14.36 -28.43 -11.65
C ALA A 404 13.19 -28.08 -10.73
N VAL A 405 12.49 -29.11 -10.26
CA VAL A 405 11.44 -29.02 -9.23
C VAL A 405 11.80 -29.97 -8.10
N ALA A 406 11.93 -29.44 -6.89
CA ALA A 406 12.00 -30.20 -5.64
C ALA A 406 10.62 -30.13 -4.97
N ALA A 407 9.98 -31.27 -4.74
CA ALA A 407 8.62 -31.32 -4.21
C ALA A 407 8.49 -32.25 -3.01
N CYS A 408 7.65 -31.85 -2.05
CA CYS A 408 7.16 -32.70 -0.98
C CYS A 408 5.66 -32.89 -1.17
N VAL A 409 5.21 -34.14 -1.37
CA VAL A 409 3.82 -34.45 -1.73
C VAL A 409 3.22 -35.39 -0.69
N PRO A 410 2.09 -35.04 -0.05
CA PRO A 410 1.42 -35.97 0.85
C PRO A 410 0.77 -37.12 0.05
N ILE A 411 0.86 -38.34 0.59
CA ILE A 411 0.28 -39.55 0.02
C ILE A 411 -0.84 -40.07 0.91
N GLY A 412 -1.96 -40.46 0.30
CA GLY A 412 -3.07 -41.14 0.98
C GLY A 412 -3.98 -40.24 1.83
N SER A 413 -3.60 -38.99 2.10
CA SER A 413 -4.43 -38.07 2.87
C SER A 413 -5.55 -37.45 2.02
N LYS A 414 -6.81 -37.80 2.32
CA LYS A 414 -8.00 -37.05 1.89
C LYS A 414 -8.40 -36.09 3.01
N THR A 415 -7.82 -34.89 3.02
CA THR A 415 -8.39 -33.77 3.79
C THR A 415 -9.36 -33.02 2.86
N MET A 416 -10.35 -32.30 3.42
CA MET A 416 -11.24 -31.45 2.61
C MET A 416 -10.49 -30.33 1.86
N GLU A 417 -9.22 -30.11 2.21
CA GLU A 417 -8.35 -29.07 1.70
C GLU A 417 -7.58 -29.48 0.43
N HIS A 418 -7.49 -30.79 0.14
CA HIS A 418 -6.77 -31.32 -1.02
C HIS A 418 -7.71 -31.36 -2.23
N ILE A 419 -7.55 -30.41 -3.14
CA ILE A 419 -8.32 -30.31 -4.39
C ILE A 419 -7.94 -31.47 -5.34
N TYR A 420 -6.67 -31.87 -5.33
CA TYR A 420 -6.11 -32.93 -6.17
C TYR A 420 -5.31 -33.93 -5.31
N PRO A 421 -5.96 -34.85 -4.58
CA PRO A 421 -5.25 -35.79 -3.70
C PRO A 421 -4.46 -36.85 -4.48
N TYR A 422 -3.34 -37.30 -3.91
CA TYR A 422 -2.48 -38.35 -4.48
C TYR A 422 -2.57 -39.65 -3.65
N PRO A 423 -3.32 -40.67 -4.12
CA PRO A 423 -3.47 -41.93 -3.39
C PRO A 423 -2.18 -42.74 -3.29
N THR A 424 -1.32 -42.69 -4.32
CA THR A 424 -0.08 -43.48 -4.39
C THR A 424 1.06 -42.69 -4.99
N ILE A 425 2.30 -43.16 -4.80
CA ILE A 425 3.49 -42.58 -5.44
C ILE A 425 3.40 -42.59 -6.98
N ASP A 426 2.73 -43.59 -7.56
CA ASP A 426 2.53 -43.67 -9.02
C ASP A 426 1.65 -42.52 -9.52
N THR A 427 0.66 -42.09 -8.73
CA THR A 427 -0.17 -40.93 -9.10
C THR A 427 0.61 -39.62 -9.10
N VAL A 428 1.65 -39.51 -8.27
CA VAL A 428 2.57 -38.37 -8.28
C VAL A 428 3.51 -38.44 -9.48
N GLU A 429 4.11 -39.60 -9.74
CA GLU A 429 5.00 -39.82 -10.90
C GLU A 429 4.30 -39.51 -12.23
N ASN A 430 3.04 -39.90 -12.36
CA ASN A 430 2.21 -39.64 -13.55
C ASN A 430 1.99 -38.15 -13.87
N LEU A 431 2.21 -37.23 -12.92
CA LEU A 431 2.17 -35.79 -13.19
C LEU A 431 3.23 -35.38 -14.21
N PHE A 432 4.41 -35.99 -14.11
CA PHE A 432 5.59 -35.70 -14.91
C PHE A 432 5.64 -36.52 -16.21
N TYR A 433 4.71 -37.47 -16.40
CA TYR A 433 4.65 -38.27 -17.62
C TYR A 433 4.53 -37.40 -18.87
N GLY A 434 5.37 -37.67 -19.87
CA GLY A 434 5.40 -36.89 -21.13
C GLY A 434 6.00 -35.49 -21.01
N MET A 435 6.63 -35.15 -19.87
CA MET A 435 7.52 -34.00 -19.75
C MET A 435 8.97 -34.47 -19.97
N ASP A 436 9.80 -33.62 -20.59
CA ASP A 436 11.23 -33.90 -20.81
C ASP A 436 12.03 -33.70 -19.51
N VAL A 437 11.77 -34.56 -18.52
CA VAL A 437 12.34 -34.50 -17.18
C VAL A 437 12.76 -35.88 -16.68
N SER A 438 13.82 -35.91 -15.88
CA SER A 438 14.27 -37.07 -15.13
C SER A 438 13.80 -36.93 -13.68
N LEU A 439 13.17 -37.98 -13.16
CA LEU A 439 12.63 -38.02 -11.80
C LEU A 439 13.56 -38.81 -10.87
N ALA A 440 13.82 -38.29 -9.69
CA ALA A 440 14.57 -38.96 -8.63
C ALA A 440 13.84 -38.83 -7.28
N TRP A 441 13.89 -39.89 -6.47
CA TRP A 441 13.27 -39.96 -5.14
C TRP A 441 14.31 -39.72 -4.04
N TYR A 442 13.86 -39.15 -2.93
CA TYR A 442 14.72 -38.75 -1.81
C TYR A 442 14.13 -39.14 -0.47
N ASP A 443 14.99 -39.42 0.51
CA ASP A 443 14.62 -39.48 1.93
C ASP A 443 14.67 -38.09 2.60
N SER A 444 14.24 -38.00 3.87
CA SER A 444 14.25 -36.73 4.61
C SER A 444 15.64 -36.17 4.91
N SER A 445 16.71 -36.95 4.73
CA SER A 445 18.09 -36.45 4.84
C SER A 445 18.57 -35.76 3.56
N GLY A 446 17.81 -35.85 2.47
CA GLY A 446 18.21 -35.39 1.14
C GLY A 446 19.07 -36.40 0.38
N LYS A 447 19.12 -37.66 0.83
CA LYS A 447 19.80 -38.73 0.10
C LYS A 447 18.88 -39.30 -0.97
N ARG A 448 19.42 -39.46 -2.18
CA ARG A 448 18.71 -40.14 -3.29
C ARG A 448 18.47 -41.61 -2.95
N ILE A 449 17.26 -42.08 -3.18
CA ILE A 449 16.81 -43.45 -2.94
C ILE A 449 16.11 -44.01 -4.18
N GLU A 450 16.02 -45.34 -4.27
CA GLU A 450 15.21 -46.02 -5.27
C GLU A 450 13.72 -45.94 -4.90
N LYS A 451 12.84 -46.03 -5.91
CA LYS A 451 11.39 -45.87 -5.71
C LYS A 451 10.80 -46.90 -4.73
N ASP A 452 11.30 -48.13 -4.76
CA ASP A 452 10.90 -49.23 -3.87
C ASP A 452 11.38 -49.05 -2.41
N GLN A 453 12.33 -48.13 -2.18
CA GLN A 453 12.83 -47.78 -0.85
C GLN A 453 12.04 -46.63 -0.19
N VAL A 454 11.09 -46.03 -0.91
CA VAL A 454 10.22 -44.96 -0.38
C VAL A 454 9.33 -45.55 0.71
N THR A 455 9.42 -45.01 1.92
CA THR A 455 8.64 -45.45 3.08
C THR A 455 7.52 -44.45 3.38
N ILE A 456 6.28 -44.95 3.48
CA ILE A 456 5.09 -44.15 3.80
C ILE A 456 4.46 -44.77 5.04
N SER A 457 4.23 -43.95 6.06
CA SER A 457 3.60 -44.37 7.32
C SER A 457 2.60 -43.31 7.79
N ASP A 458 1.76 -43.64 8.77
CA ASP A 458 0.85 -42.66 9.38
C ASP A 458 1.59 -41.47 10.00
N SER A 459 2.84 -41.68 10.44
CA SER A 459 3.71 -40.61 10.96
C SER A 459 4.46 -39.83 9.89
N LYS A 460 4.62 -40.38 8.68
CA LYS A 460 5.25 -39.75 7.51
C LYS A 460 4.45 -40.03 6.23
N PRO A 461 3.23 -39.48 6.10
CA PRO A 461 2.36 -39.72 4.95
C PRO A 461 2.74 -38.80 3.78
N TRP A 462 4.03 -38.71 3.41
CA TRP A 462 4.49 -37.86 2.32
C TRP A 462 5.78 -38.41 1.69
N VAL A 463 6.07 -37.94 0.48
CA VAL A 463 7.24 -38.33 -0.30
C VAL A 463 8.01 -37.10 -0.77
N TYR A 464 9.31 -37.29 -1.05
CA TYR A 464 10.18 -36.27 -1.62
C TYR A 464 10.67 -36.71 -2.99
N LEU A 465 10.58 -35.79 -3.95
CA LEU A 465 11.09 -35.99 -5.29
C LEU A 465 11.82 -34.76 -5.79
N ARG A 466 12.74 -34.98 -6.72
CA ARG A 466 13.36 -33.95 -7.53
C ARG A 466 13.24 -34.33 -9.00
N ALA A 467 12.62 -33.47 -9.79
CA ALA A 467 12.48 -33.61 -11.23
C ALA A 467 13.37 -32.59 -11.93
N GLU A 468 14.30 -33.04 -12.78
CA GLU A 468 15.25 -32.17 -13.50
C GLU A 468 15.03 -32.29 -15.00
N ARG A 469 15.00 -31.17 -15.74
CA ARG A 469 14.88 -31.21 -17.20
C ARG A 469 16.01 -32.02 -17.84
N THR A 470 15.67 -32.88 -18.78
CA THR A 470 16.65 -33.61 -19.58
C THR A 470 17.05 -32.76 -20.78
N ASP A 471 18.33 -32.41 -20.91
CA ASP A 471 18.81 -31.62 -22.03
C ASP A 471 18.64 -32.40 -23.35
N MET A 472 17.75 -31.91 -24.23
CA MET A 472 17.52 -32.43 -25.59
C MET A 472 18.62 -32.03 -26.60
N PHE A 473 19.84 -31.74 -26.15
CA PHE A 473 20.98 -31.38 -27.00
C PHE A 473 22.20 -32.24 -26.67
N ASN A 474 22.20 -33.51 -27.08
CA ASN A 474 23.45 -34.27 -27.32
C ASN A 474 23.30 -35.63 -28.05
N SER A 475 22.19 -35.92 -28.74
CA SER A 475 22.00 -37.19 -29.47
C SER A 475 22.14 -37.11 -31.00
N GLN A 476 22.72 -36.03 -31.55
CA GLN A 476 23.09 -35.94 -32.97
C GLN A 476 24.57 -35.57 -33.21
N GLN A 477 25.51 -36.13 -32.45
CA GLN A 477 26.93 -36.11 -32.83
C GLN A 477 27.69 -37.36 -32.33
N THR A 478 27.20 -38.56 -32.68
CA THR A 478 28.04 -39.77 -32.69
C THR A 478 27.62 -40.71 -33.83
N GLY A 479 27.51 -40.16 -35.04
CA GLY A 479 27.51 -40.96 -36.26
C GLY A 479 28.94 -41.28 -36.68
N ASN A 480 29.62 -42.16 -35.94
CA ASN A 480 30.81 -42.85 -36.43
C ASN A 480 30.38 -44.18 -37.03
N SER A 481 30.56 -44.35 -38.33
CA SER A 481 30.70 -45.64 -39.00
C SER A 481 31.50 -45.43 -40.30
N PRO A 482 32.29 -46.43 -40.68
CA PRO A 482 33.64 -46.30 -41.27
C PRO A 482 33.70 -45.82 -42.72
#